data_AF-A0A2M9XTP9-F1
#
_entry.id   AF-A0A2M9XTP9-F1
#
_cell.length_a   1.000
_cell.length_b   1.000
_cell.length_c   1.000
_cell.angle_alpha   90.00
_cell.angle_beta   90.00
_cell.angle_gamma   90.00
#
_symmetry.space_group_name_H-M   'P 1'
#
loop_
_entity.id
_entity.type
_entity.pdbx_description
1 polymer ?
#
loop_
_entity_poly.entity_id
_entity_poly.type
_entity_poly.pdbx_seq_one_letter_code
_entity_poly.pdbx_strand_id
1 'polypeptide(L)'
;MIKIINFTLVFLMALAACTKQIHERVHMDTGVTVETLGPHKYKLVAIGGASSASVEENDLFKMKNTSCTAAKSVAARKLEELEPEQKNRLFFMEAVTTRHIDDGAYCEITYHYELPVPKKQ
;
A
#
# COMPACT_ATOMS: atom_id res chain seq x y z
N MET A 1 -19.77 50.13 -23.45
CA MET A 1 -18.65 49.63 -22.61
C MET A 1 -19.06 48.58 -21.57
N ILE A 2 -20.27 48.62 -21.00
CA ILE A 2 -20.72 47.66 -19.95
C ILE A 2 -20.84 46.19 -20.42
N LYS A 3 -21.23 45.95 -21.69
CA LYS A 3 -21.40 44.58 -22.22
C LYS A 3 -20.09 43.77 -22.34
N ILE A 4 -18.96 44.44 -22.57
CA ILE A 4 -17.66 43.76 -22.77
C ILE A 4 -17.11 43.26 -21.43
N ILE A 5 -17.29 44.04 -20.35
CA ILE A 5 -16.82 43.73 -19.00
C ILE A 5 -17.51 42.46 -18.45
N ASN A 6 -18.81 42.30 -18.76
CA ASN A 6 -19.59 41.16 -18.28
C ASN A 6 -19.15 39.84 -18.95
N PHE A 7 -18.77 39.90 -20.24
CA PHE A 7 -18.33 38.72 -20.99
C PHE A 7 -16.96 38.21 -20.51
N THR A 8 -16.04 39.13 -20.21
CA THR A 8 -14.72 38.77 -19.65
C THR A 8 -14.83 38.17 -18.25
N LEU A 9 -15.79 38.62 -17.43
CA LEU A 9 -15.98 38.12 -16.07
C LEU A 9 -16.54 36.69 -16.05
N VAL A 10 -17.49 36.39 -16.93
CA VAL A 10 -18.05 35.03 -17.10
C VAL A 10 -17.01 34.06 -17.64
N PHE A 11 -16.18 34.50 -18.59
CA PHE A 11 -15.11 33.67 -19.16
C PHE A 11 -14.02 33.35 -18.11
N LEU A 12 -13.68 34.30 -17.24
CA LEU A 12 -12.76 34.08 -16.12
C LEU A 12 -13.31 33.10 -15.08
N MET A 13 -14.60 33.14 -14.75
CA MET A 13 -15.21 32.16 -13.85
C MET A 13 -15.28 30.75 -14.44
N ALA A 14 -15.50 30.62 -15.75
CA ALA A 14 -15.49 29.32 -16.43
C ALA A 14 -14.11 28.65 -16.42
N LEU A 15 -13.03 29.42 -16.51
CA LEU A 15 -11.66 28.91 -16.41
C LEU A 15 -11.30 28.47 -14.99
N ALA A 16 -11.85 29.13 -13.95
CA ALA A 16 -11.64 28.76 -12.55
C ALA A 16 -12.39 27.47 -12.15
N ALA A 17 -13.52 27.14 -12.81
CA ALA A 17 -14.28 25.93 -12.54
C ALA A 17 -13.63 24.64 -13.11
N CYS A 18 -12.65 24.78 -14.00
CA CYS A 18 -11.99 23.66 -14.69
C CYS A 18 -10.61 23.30 -14.14
N THR A 19 -10.15 23.90 -13.04
CA THR A 19 -9.03 23.33 -12.28
C THR A 19 -9.53 22.13 -11.48
N LYS A 20 -9.97 21.07 -12.18
CA LYS A 20 -9.94 19.73 -11.62
C LYS A 20 -8.49 19.50 -11.25
N GLN A 21 -8.18 19.51 -9.96
CA GLN A 21 -6.87 19.13 -9.43
C GLN A 21 -6.44 17.85 -10.14
N ILE A 22 -5.48 17.97 -11.06
CA ILE A 22 -4.74 16.82 -11.56
C ILE A 22 -3.86 16.44 -10.37
N HIS A 23 -4.40 15.61 -9.48
CA HIS A 23 -3.60 14.95 -8.47
C HIS A 23 -2.71 13.97 -9.23
N GLU A 24 -1.45 14.35 -9.43
CA GLU A 24 -0.42 13.43 -9.89
C GLU A 24 -0.33 12.32 -8.84
N ARG A 25 -0.91 11.16 -9.14
CA ARG A 25 -0.87 10.01 -8.23
C ARG A 25 0.49 9.36 -8.33
N VAL A 26 1.16 9.22 -7.20
CA VAL A 26 2.47 8.57 -7.13
C VAL A 26 2.28 7.10 -7.46
N HIS A 27 2.84 6.63 -8.57
CA HIS A 27 2.87 5.20 -8.86
C HIS A 27 4.01 4.56 -8.07
N MET A 28 3.67 3.76 -7.05
CA MET A 28 4.66 2.92 -6.35
C MET A 28 4.59 1.47 -6.83
N ASP A 29 5.75 0.85 -6.95
CA ASP A 29 5.87 -0.57 -7.22
C ASP A 29 5.37 -1.39 -6.01
N THR A 30 4.45 -2.31 -6.28
CA THR A 30 3.93 -3.24 -5.27
C THR A 30 4.72 -4.54 -5.29
N GLY A 31 4.85 -5.19 -4.14
CA GLY A 31 5.66 -6.41 -4.03
C GLY A 31 6.13 -6.67 -2.63
N VAL A 32 7.17 -7.49 -2.52
CA VAL A 32 7.81 -7.80 -1.25
C VAL A 32 9.31 -7.94 -1.45
N THR A 33 10.04 -7.21 -0.63
CA THR A 33 11.50 -7.34 -0.52
C THR A 33 11.82 -8.20 0.68
N VAL A 34 12.74 -9.14 0.52
CA VAL A 34 13.15 -10.08 1.57
C VAL A 34 14.61 -9.85 1.91
N GLU A 35 14.88 -9.67 3.19
CA GLU A 35 16.21 -9.61 3.77
C GLU A 35 16.40 -10.85 4.65
N THR A 36 17.38 -11.69 4.34
CA THR A 36 17.70 -12.88 5.12
C THR A 36 18.60 -12.51 6.30
N LEU A 37 18.10 -12.70 7.51
CA LEU A 37 18.81 -12.39 8.75
C LEU A 37 19.53 -13.61 9.36
N GLY A 38 19.18 -14.81 8.89
CA GLY A 38 19.75 -16.08 9.34
C GLY A 38 18.93 -17.28 8.85
N PRO A 39 19.29 -18.51 9.28
CA PRO A 39 18.51 -19.70 8.95
C PRO A 39 17.08 -19.58 9.46
N HIS A 40 16.10 -19.66 8.56
CA HIS A 40 14.67 -19.48 8.88
C HIS A 40 14.36 -18.15 9.60
N LYS A 41 15.15 -17.10 9.32
CA LYS A 41 14.95 -15.75 9.84
C LYS A 41 14.95 -14.73 8.71
N TYR A 42 13.84 -14.02 8.55
CA TYR A 42 13.65 -13.07 7.46
C TYR A 42 13.03 -11.78 7.96
N LYS A 43 13.41 -10.68 7.31
CA LYS A 43 12.67 -9.44 7.33
C LYS A 43 12.01 -9.24 5.97
N LEU A 44 10.69 -9.13 5.97
CA LEU A 44 9.90 -8.95 4.75
C LEU A 44 9.33 -7.53 4.75
N VAL A 45 9.69 -6.72 3.77
CA VAL A 45 9.08 -5.41 3.54
C VAL A 45 8.11 -5.54 2.38
N ALA A 46 6.81 -5.55 2.68
CA ALA A 46 5.75 -5.75 1.70
C ALA A 46 4.99 -4.46 1.43
N ILE A 47 4.79 -4.15 0.15
CA ILE A 47 4.04 -2.99 -0.32
C ILE A 47 2.85 -3.48 -1.14
N GLY A 48 1.65 -3.09 -0.73
CA GLY A 48 0.40 -3.40 -1.41
C GLY A 48 -0.32 -2.14 -1.88
N GLY A 49 -0.95 -2.23 -3.03
CA GLY A 49 -1.81 -1.17 -3.59
C GLY A 49 -3.28 -1.38 -3.23
N ALA A 50 -4.02 -0.30 -3.05
CA ALA A 50 -5.46 -0.30 -2.85
C ALA A 50 -6.17 -0.86 -4.08
N SER A 51 -7.36 -1.43 -3.87
CA SER A 51 -8.18 -1.89 -4.99
C SER A 51 -8.61 -0.72 -5.88
N SER A 52 -8.67 -0.93 -7.19
CA SER A 52 -9.10 0.11 -8.15
C SER A 52 -10.47 0.68 -7.79
N ALA A 53 -11.41 -0.16 -7.36
CA ALA A 53 -12.73 0.27 -6.92
C ALA A 53 -12.67 1.25 -5.74
N SER A 54 -11.83 0.98 -4.73
CA SER A 54 -11.68 1.89 -3.58
C SER A 54 -11.08 3.24 -3.99
N VAL A 55 -10.17 3.21 -4.97
CA VAL A 55 -9.50 4.39 -5.51
C VAL A 55 -10.42 5.22 -6.40
N GLU A 56 -11.30 4.58 -7.17
CA GLU A 56 -12.33 5.22 -8.00
C GLU A 56 -13.43 5.85 -7.16
N GLU A 57 -13.85 5.18 -6.08
CA GLU A 57 -14.81 5.69 -5.11
C GLU A 57 -14.24 6.80 -4.21
N ASN A 58 -12.92 7.00 -4.22
CA ASN A 58 -12.20 7.91 -3.33
C ASN A 58 -12.50 7.64 -1.83
N ASP A 59 -12.70 6.37 -1.48
CA ASP A 59 -13.00 5.95 -0.11
C ASP A 59 -11.69 5.65 0.62
N LEU A 60 -11.23 6.62 1.42
CA LEU A 60 -9.97 6.52 2.18
C LEU A 60 -9.94 5.30 3.12
N PHE A 61 -11.07 4.92 3.69
CA PHE A 61 -11.13 3.80 4.61
C PHE A 61 -10.96 2.46 3.85
N LYS A 62 -11.67 2.30 2.74
CA LYS A 62 -11.51 1.12 1.88
C LYS A 62 -10.13 1.05 1.24
N MET A 63 -9.56 2.19 0.85
CA MET A 63 -8.20 2.23 0.31
C MET A 63 -7.18 1.71 1.32
N LYS A 64 -7.15 2.25 2.54
CA LYS A 64 -6.26 1.79 3.62
C LYS A 64 -6.42 0.30 3.92
N ASN A 65 -7.67 -0.17 3.98
CA ASN A 65 -7.93 -1.57 4.28
C ASN A 65 -7.48 -2.51 3.14
N THR A 66 -7.81 -2.18 1.89
CA THR A 66 -7.49 -3.03 0.74
C THR A 66 -5.99 -3.04 0.45
N SER A 67 -5.30 -1.91 0.57
CA SER A 67 -3.85 -1.81 0.36
C SER A 67 -3.06 -2.63 1.40
N CYS A 68 -3.40 -2.53 2.69
CA CYS A 68 -2.73 -3.33 3.72
C CYS A 68 -3.08 -4.83 3.62
N THR A 69 -4.30 -5.17 3.21
CA THR A 69 -4.67 -6.57 2.93
C THR A 69 -3.82 -7.13 1.79
N ALA A 70 -3.66 -6.37 0.71
CA ALA A 70 -2.79 -6.77 -0.40
C ALA A 70 -1.34 -6.95 0.06
N ALA A 71 -0.77 -5.99 0.81
CA ALA A 71 0.59 -6.09 1.34
C ALA A 71 0.80 -7.37 2.17
N LYS A 72 -0.14 -7.67 3.08
CA LYS A 72 -0.13 -8.88 3.90
C LYS A 72 -0.20 -10.16 3.07
N SER A 73 -1.06 -10.21 2.05
CA SER A 73 -1.18 -11.37 1.15
C SER A 73 0.10 -11.63 0.36
N VAL A 74 0.76 -10.57 -0.13
CA VAL A 74 2.01 -10.70 -0.89
C VAL A 74 3.15 -11.19 0.03
N ALA A 75 3.23 -10.67 1.26
CA ALA A 75 4.17 -11.14 2.28
C ALA A 75 3.95 -12.63 2.62
N ALA A 76 2.68 -13.02 2.85
CA ALA A 76 2.31 -14.39 3.18
C ALA A 76 2.69 -15.38 2.07
N ARG A 77 2.38 -15.03 0.81
CA ARG A 77 2.77 -15.85 -0.35
C ARG A 77 4.29 -15.95 -0.49
N LYS A 78 5.03 -14.87 -0.20
CA LYS A 78 6.49 -14.95 -0.27
C LYS A 78 7.07 -15.82 0.83
N LEU A 79 6.51 -15.76 2.03
CA LEU A 79 6.90 -16.63 3.12
C LEU A 79 6.56 -18.11 2.82
N GLU A 80 5.49 -18.39 2.07
CA GLU A 80 5.18 -19.72 1.54
C GLU A 80 6.27 -20.27 0.63
N GLU A 81 6.81 -19.44 -0.25
CA GLU A 81 7.91 -19.81 -1.14
C GLU A 81 9.22 -20.06 -0.36
N LEU A 82 9.47 -19.29 0.70
CA LEU A 82 10.68 -19.41 1.52
C LEU A 82 10.63 -20.61 2.47
N GLU A 83 9.44 -20.92 3.02
CA GLU A 83 9.24 -21.91 4.08
C GLU A 83 8.09 -22.89 3.73
N PRO A 84 8.21 -23.66 2.64
CA PRO A 84 7.13 -24.52 2.14
C PRO A 84 6.75 -25.63 3.13
N GLU A 85 7.74 -26.17 3.86
CA GLU A 85 7.56 -27.26 4.81
C GLU A 85 6.90 -26.81 6.13
N GLN A 86 6.91 -25.51 6.42
CA GLN A 86 6.38 -24.98 7.68
C GLN A 86 4.88 -24.67 7.56
N LYS A 87 4.04 -25.56 8.10
CA LYS A 87 2.57 -25.43 8.08
C LYS A 87 2.05 -24.19 8.82
N ASN A 88 2.71 -23.79 9.91
CA ASN A 88 2.29 -22.66 10.75
C ASN A 88 3.14 -21.40 10.55
N ARG A 89 3.72 -21.21 9.35
CA ARG A 89 4.64 -20.09 9.06
C ARG A 89 4.09 -18.71 9.40
N LEU A 90 2.80 -18.46 9.15
CA LEU A 90 2.18 -17.16 9.43
C LEU A 90 2.08 -16.86 10.93
N PHE A 91 2.10 -17.88 11.79
CA PHE A 91 2.10 -17.70 13.25
C PHE A 91 3.39 -17.06 13.76
N PHE A 92 4.51 -17.36 13.08
CA PHE A 92 5.83 -16.83 13.43
C PHE A 92 6.18 -15.54 12.68
N MET A 93 5.24 -14.99 11.91
CA MET A 93 5.40 -13.74 11.17
C MET A 93 4.79 -12.59 11.95
N GLU A 94 5.62 -11.74 12.53
CA GLU A 94 5.22 -10.58 13.33
C GLU A 94 5.31 -9.29 12.52
N ALA A 95 4.26 -8.47 12.56
CA ALA A 95 4.29 -7.13 11.94
C ALA A 95 5.02 -6.14 12.86
N VAL A 96 6.14 -5.61 12.41
CA VAL A 96 6.98 -4.67 13.16
C VAL A 96 6.55 -3.23 12.91
N THR A 97 6.31 -2.86 11.65
CA THR A 97 5.85 -1.51 11.29
C THR A 97 4.80 -1.57 10.18
N THR A 98 3.88 -0.62 10.19
CA THR A 98 2.88 -0.41 9.14
C THR A 98 2.84 1.07 8.81
N ARG A 99 2.92 1.42 7.52
CA ARG A 99 2.85 2.80 7.03
C ARG A 99 1.86 2.87 5.87
N HIS A 100 0.98 3.87 5.92
CA HIS A 100 0.11 4.20 4.80
C HIS A 100 0.78 5.28 3.97
N ILE A 101 0.69 5.16 2.65
CA ILE A 101 1.29 6.08 1.69
C ILE A 101 0.18 6.53 0.74
N ASP A 102 0.26 7.78 0.29
CA ASP A 102 -0.69 8.41 -0.65
C ASP A 102 -2.15 8.25 -0.19
N ASP A 103 -2.45 8.79 1.00
CA ASP A 103 -3.77 8.71 1.67
C ASP A 103 -4.34 7.30 1.88
N GLY A 104 -3.50 6.27 1.77
CA GLY A 104 -3.87 4.87 1.91
C GLY A 104 -4.04 4.13 0.59
N ALA A 105 -3.75 4.77 -0.56
CA ALA A 105 -3.65 4.11 -1.84
C ALA A 105 -2.55 3.03 -1.83
N TYR A 106 -1.55 3.17 -0.95
CA TYR A 106 -0.54 2.14 -0.71
C TYR A 106 -0.35 1.90 0.78
N CYS A 107 0.07 0.67 1.11
CA CYS A 107 0.43 0.27 2.47
C CYS A 107 1.74 -0.50 2.45
N GLU A 108 2.71 -0.05 3.24
CA GLU A 108 3.97 -0.73 3.50
C GLU A 108 3.88 -1.41 4.88
N ILE A 109 4.15 -2.72 4.93
CA ILE A 109 4.23 -3.47 6.18
C ILE A 109 5.59 -4.15 6.24
N THR A 110 6.33 -3.92 7.33
CA THR A 110 7.55 -4.67 7.63
C THR A 110 7.22 -5.80 8.58
N TYR A 111 7.51 -7.03 8.18
CA TYR A 111 7.39 -8.23 9.00
C TYR A 111 8.77 -8.75 9.42
N HIS A 112 8.84 -9.29 10.63
CA HIS A 112 9.91 -10.19 11.04
C HIS A 112 9.36 -11.61 11.15
N TYR A 113 10.09 -12.54 10.57
CA TYR A 113 9.82 -13.96 10.68
C TYR A 113 11.01 -14.64 11.34
N GLU A 114 10.74 -15.46 12.35
CA GLU A 114 11.76 -16.28 12.99
C GLU A 114 11.16 -17.61 13.46
N LEU A 115 11.71 -18.72 12.96
CA LEU A 115 11.39 -20.03 13.53
C LEU A 115 12.16 -20.28 14.83
N PRO A 116 11.48 -20.69 15.91
CA PRO A 116 12.15 -21.10 17.14
C PRO A 116 12.97 -22.36 16.86
N VAL A 117 14.26 -22.32 17.20
CA VAL A 117 15.12 -23.50 17.12
C VAL A 117 14.66 -24.50 18.19
N PRO A 118 14.40 -25.78 17.84
CA PRO A 118 14.08 -26.77 18.85
C PRO A 118 15.24 -26.84 19.85
N LYS A 119 14.92 -26.61 21.14
CA LYS A 119 15.89 -26.79 22.23
C LYS A 119 16.34 -28.25 22.18
N LYS A 120 17.64 -28.49 21.96
CA LYS A 120 18.22 -29.83 22.06
C LYS A 120 17.87 -30.38 23.45
N GLN A 121 17.10 -31.46 23.50
CA GLN A 121 16.98 -32.31 24.69
C GLN A 121 18.26 -33.11 24.88
#